data_AF-A0A2I2K6Y2-F1
#
_entry.id   AF-A0A2I2K6Y2-F1
#
_cell.length_a   1.000
_cell.length_b   1.000
_cell.length_c   1.000
_cell.angle_alpha   90.00
_cell.angle_beta   90.00
_cell.angle_gamma   90.00
#
_symmetry.space_group_name_H-M   'P 1'
#
loop_
_entity.id
_entity.type
_entity.pdbx_description
1 polymer ?
#
loop_
_entity_poly.entity_id
_entity_poly.type
_entity_poly.pdbx_seq_one_letter_code
_entity_poly.pdbx_strand_id
1 'polypeptide(L)'
;MVHGLREFIRKRLVGLKRKPQTIALLVLAAAFLYYSLNLSQIANTTALINGPHMGLAEFATMLFSTLGLVSFLNAFPHRKKTNIPMLVLTFLMIAVLICCDVYYSGRINIALTREDSPISPTGKNIFVAVAQNVVHVHMILVIIGAALLALLPVYTPAIRRINTNIEIAGNSDMGTIDISGEDA
;
A
#
# COMPACT_ATOMS: atom_id res chain seq x y z
N MET A 1 -11.15 26.42 -11.28
CA MET A 1 -10.20 25.38 -10.77
C MET A 1 -10.75 24.59 -9.58
N VAL A 2 -11.36 25.23 -8.57
CA VAL A 2 -11.86 24.58 -7.34
C VAL A 2 -12.97 23.54 -7.57
N HIS A 3 -13.90 23.77 -8.51
CA HIS A 3 -14.95 22.81 -8.86
C HIS A 3 -14.41 21.49 -9.42
N GLY A 4 -13.36 21.55 -10.27
CA GLY A 4 -12.74 20.37 -10.86
C GLY A 4 -12.02 19.48 -9.84
N LEU A 5 -11.34 20.07 -8.86
CA LEU A 5 -10.67 19.34 -7.79
C LEU A 5 -11.68 18.63 -6.88
N ARG A 6 -12.76 19.32 -6.50
CA ARG A 6 -13.84 18.74 -5.68
C ARG A 6 -14.52 17.57 -6.37
N GLU A 7 -14.72 17.67 -7.68
CA GLU A 7 -15.27 16.59 -8.51
C GLU A 7 -14.31 15.42 -8.69
N PHE A 8 -13.01 15.67 -8.83
CA PHE A 8 -12.00 14.61 -8.88
C PHE A 8 -11.93 13.81 -7.57
N ILE A 9 -11.91 14.50 -6.42
CA ILE A 9 -11.91 13.85 -5.09
C ILE A 9 -13.19 13.04 -4.90
N ARG A 10 -14.35 13.58 -5.28
CA ARG A 10 -15.63 12.86 -5.24
C ARG A 10 -15.59 11.60 -6.10
N LYS A 11 -15.12 11.67 -7.34
CA LYS A 11 -15.00 10.50 -8.24
C LYS A 11 -14.08 9.44 -7.64
N ARG A 12 -12.97 9.85 -7.02
CA ARG A 12 -12.05 8.94 -6.32
C ARG A 12 -12.69 8.31 -5.09
N LEU A 13 -13.43 9.08 -4.29
CA LEU A 13 -14.11 8.60 -3.08
C LEU A 13 -15.26 7.63 -3.44
N VAL A 14 -16.02 7.91 -4.50
CA VAL A 14 -17.03 7.00 -5.05
C VAL A 14 -16.39 5.72 -5.59
N GLY A 15 -15.25 5.81 -6.28
CA GLY A 15 -14.48 4.64 -6.71
C GLY A 15 -14.00 3.78 -5.55
N LEU A 16 -13.50 4.42 -4.48
CA LEU A 16 -13.05 3.76 -3.26
C LEU A 16 -14.20 3.06 -2.53
N LYS A 17 -15.37 3.70 -2.48
CA LYS A 17 -16.62 3.15 -1.92
C LYS A 17 -17.07 1.88 -2.66
N ARG A 18 -16.85 1.82 -3.98
CA ARG A 18 -17.20 0.64 -4.81
C ARG A 18 -16.22 -0.53 -4.62
N LYS A 19 -14.95 -0.26 -4.26
CA LYS A 19 -13.90 -1.27 -4.07
C LYS A 19 -13.03 -0.94 -2.84
N PRO A 20 -13.53 -1.19 -1.61
CA PRO A 20 -12.82 -0.85 -0.37
C PRO A 20 -11.42 -1.48 -0.27
N GLN A 21 -11.22 -2.67 -0.85
CA GLN A 21 -9.92 -3.35 -0.91
C GLN A 21 -8.83 -2.58 -1.67
N THR A 22 -9.21 -1.59 -2.48
CA THR A 22 -8.24 -0.72 -3.17
C THR A 22 -7.38 0.07 -2.18
N ILE A 23 -7.87 0.34 -0.97
CA ILE A 23 -7.09 1.03 0.07
C ILE A 23 -5.89 0.18 0.46
N ALA A 24 -6.11 -1.09 0.83
CA ALA A 24 -5.04 -2.01 1.20
C ALA A 24 -4.05 -2.22 0.03
N LEU A 25 -4.56 -2.35 -1.20
CA LEU A 25 -3.72 -2.45 -2.40
C LEU A 25 -2.81 -1.24 -2.57
N LEU A 26 -3.34 -0.02 -2.42
CA LEU A 26 -2.56 1.20 -2.57
C LEU A 26 -1.48 1.32 -1.49
N VAL A 27 -1.80 0.93 -0.25
CA VAL A 27 -0.81 0.93 0.85
C VAL A 27 0.30 -0.09 0.58
N LEU A 28 -0.04 -1.31 0.19
CA LEU A 28 0.96 -2.34 -0.15
C LEU A 28 1.80 -1.94 -1.38
N ALA A 29 1.17 -1.33 -2.39
CA ALA A 29 1.89 -0.82 -3.56
C ALA A 29 2.83 0.34 -3.20
N ALA A 30 2.39 1.24 -2.31
CA ALA A 30 3.24 2.31 -1.81
C ALA A 30 4.41 1.78 -0.98
N ALA A 31 4.18 0.76 -0.15
CA ALA A 31 5.24 0.07 0.60
C ALA A 31 6.29 -0.49 -0.36
N PHE A 32 5.85 -1.26 -1.36
CA PHE A 32 6.71 -1.83 -2.39
C PHE A 32 7.49 -0.76 -3.15
N LEU A 33 6.83 0.30 -3.62
CA LEU A 33 7.49 1.38 -4.35
C LEU A 33 8.52 2.08 -3.48
N TYR A 34 8.18 2.37 -2.23
CA TYR A 34 9.09 3.02 -1.30
C TYR A 34 10.35 2.16 -1.04
N TYR A 35 10.20 0.85 -0.86
CA TYR A 35 11.31 -0.08 -0.73
C TYR A 35 12.14 -0.15 -2.02
N SER A 36 11.48 -0.32 -3.17
CA SER A 36 12.12 -0.44 -4.49
C SER A 36 12.91 0.82 -4.89
N LEU A 37 12.43 2.01 -4.54
CA LEU A 37 13.13 3.27 -4.82
C LEU A 37 14.40 3.44 -3.97
N ASN A 38 14.47 2.76 -2.83
CA ASN A 38 15.60 2.82 -1.91
C ASN A 38 16.49 1.57 -1.96
N LEU A 39 16.30 0.72 -2.97
CA LEU A 39 17.03 -0.55 -3.12
C LEU A 39 18.55 -0.35 -3.13
N SER A 40 19.05 0.72 -3.77
CA SER A 40 20.49 1.01 -3.79
C SER A 40 21.08 1.24 -2.39
N GLN A 41 20.32 1.86 -1.49
CA GLN A 41 20.77 2.09 -0.11
C GLN A 41 20.84 0.77 0.65
N ILE A 42 19.82 -0.08 0.47
CA ILE A 42 19.74 -1.41 1.07
C ILE A 42 20.87 -2.31 0.55
N ALA A 43 21.07 -2.38 -0.76
CA ALA A 43 22.14 -3.18 -1.38
C ALA A 43 23.54 -2.74 -0.91
N ASN A 44 23.80 -1.44 -0.81
CA ASN A 44 25.06 -0.93 -0.26
C ASN A 44 25.24 -1.32 1.21
N THR A 45 24.17 -1.30 2.02
CA THR A 45 24.18 -1.78 3.40
C THR A 45 24.44 -3.29 3.47
N THR A 46 23.79 -4.09 2.62
CA THR A 46 24.04 -5.53 2.50
C THR A 46 25.51 -5.80 2.17
N ALA A 47 26.08 -5.08 1.20
CA ALA A 47 27.47 -5.24 0.79
C ALA A 47 28.47 -4.84 1.88
N LEU A 48 28.18 -3.78 2.64
CA LEU A 48 29.03 -3.31 3.74
C LEU A 48 28.99 -4.27 4.94
N ILE A 49 27.80 -4.64 5.40
CA ILE A 49 27.63 -5.50 6.57
C ILE A 49 28.03 -6.94 6.24
N ASN A 50 27.73 -7.38 5.02
CA ASN A 50 27.96 -8.74 4.52
C ASN A 50 27.49 -9.83 5.50
N GLY A 51 26.33 -9.60 6.12
CA GLY A 51 25.77 -10.51 7.12
C GLY A 51 25.24 -11.80 6.49
N PRO A 52 25.24 -12.92 7.23
CA PRO A 52 24.73 -14.19 6.70
C PRO A 52 23.29 -14.03 6.19
N HIS A 53 23.05 -14.45 4.95
CA HIS A 53 21.75 -14.44 4.29
C HIS A 53 21.08 -13.05 4.16
N MET A 54 21.79 -11.93 4.34
CA MET A 54 21.20 -10.59 4.15
C MET A 54 20.75 -10.37 2.70
N GLY A 55 21.58 -10.74 1.72
CA GLY A 55 21.20 -10.64 0.30
C GLY A 55 20.02 -11.55 -0.07
N LEU A 56 19.87 -12.70 0.58
CA LEU A 56 18.71 -13.57 0.39
C LEU A 56 17.44 -12.95 0.97
N ALA A 57 17.53 -12.33 2.14
CA ALA A 57 16.41 -11.61 2.75
C ALA A 57 15.96 -10.43 1.87
N GLU A 58 16.89 -9.64 1.33
CA GLU A 58 16.61 -8.55 0.39
C GLU A 58 15.92 -9.07 -0.90
N PHE A 59 16.47 -10.12 -1.50
CA PHE A 59 15.88 -10.77 -2.67
C PHE A 59 14.47 -11.30 -2.38
N ALA A 60 14.30 -11.99 -1.25
CA ALA A 60 13.01 -12.51 -0.81
C ALA A 60 12.00 -11.36 -0.60
N THR A 61 12.39 -10.26 0.03
CA THR A 61 11.50 -9.10 0.24
C THR A 61 11.00 -8.54 -1.08
N MET A 62 11.86 -8.38 -2.09
CA MET A 62 11.44 -7.90 -3.42
C MET A 62 10.53 -8.90 -4.15
N LEU A 63 10.89 -10.18 -4.13
CA LEU A 63 10.12 -11.25 -4.77
C LEU A 63 8.72 -11.35 -4.16
N PHE A 64 8.64 -11.47 -2.84
CA PHE A 64 7.38 -11.62 -2.12
C PHE A 64 6.53 -10.35 -2.11
N SER A 65 7.13 -9.16 -2.26
CA SER A 65 6.36 -7.92 -2.44
C SER A 65 5.65 -7.91 -3.78
N THR A 66 6.34 -8.32 -4.84
CA THR A 66 5.76 -8.40 -6.19
C THR A 66 4.71 -9.50 -6.27
N LEU A 67 5.03 -10.71 -5.78
CA LEU A 67 4.09 -11.83 -5.74
C LEU A 67 2.90 -11.56 -4.82
N GLY A 68 3.12 -10.87 -3.69
CA GLY A 68 2.06 -10.46 -2.77
C GLY A 68 1.07 -9.50 -3.43
N LEU A 69 1.55 -8.53 -4.21
CA LEU A 69 0.69 -7.63 -5.00
C LEU A 69 -0.11 -8.38 -6.07
N VAL A 70 0.54 -9.26 -6.83
CA VAL A 70 -0.14 -10.08 -7.85
C VAL A 70 -1.16 -11.01 -7.22
N SER A 71 -0.82 -11.62 -6.08
CA SER A 71 -1.73 -12.48 -5.30
C SER A 71 -2.93 -11.69 -4.79
N PHE A 72 -2.73 -10.46 -4.30
CA PHE A 72 -3.79 -9.58 -3.86
C PHE A 72 -4.76 -9.24 -5.01
N LEU A 73 -4.23 -8.87 -6.17
CA LEU A 73 -5.05 -8.57 -7.35
C LEU A 73 -5.87 -9.79 -7.78
N ASN A 74 -5.28 -10.99 -7.69
CA ASN A 74 -5.95 -12.25 -8.00
C ASN A 74 -6.91 -12.73 -6.89
N ALA A 75 -6.75 -12.26 -5.65
CA ALA A 75 -7.68 -12.51 -4.56
C ALA A 75 -9.02 -11.77 -4.77
N PHE A 76 -8.99 -10.62 -5.43
CA PHE A 76 -10.16 -9.79 -5.73
C PHE A 76 -10.38 -9.59 -7.24
N PRO A 77 -10.69 -10.67 -8.00
CA PRO A 77 -10.86 -10.62 -9.45
C PRO A 77 -12.02 -9.71 -9.86
N HIS A 78 -11.87 -9.03 -11.01
CA HIS A 78 -12.92 -8.12 -11.49
C HIS A 78 -14.22 -8.88 -11.79
N ARG A 79 -15.32 -8.43 -11.17
CA ARG A 79 -16.69 -8.97 -11.37
C ARG A 79 -16.89 -10.43 -10.92
N LYS A 80 -16.01 -10.98 -10.10
CA LYS A 80 -16.13 -12.33 -9.52
C LYS A 80 -16.09 -12.27 -7.99
N LYS A 81 -16.53 -13.35 -7.33
CA LYS A 81 -16.41 -13.51 -5.87
C LYS A 81 -14.93 -13.63 -5.48
N THR A 82 -14.61 -13.25 -4.25
CA THR A 82 -13.25 -13.31 -3.69
C THR A 82 -12.69 -14.72 -3.79
N ASN A 83 -11.47 -14.84 -4.31
CA ASN A 83 -10.74 -16.10 -4.38
C ASN A 83 -10.04 -16.34 -3.04
N ILE A 84 -10.65 -17.14 -2.17
CA ILE A 84 -10.15 -17.42 -0.82
C ILE A 84 -8.74 -18.01 -0.83
N PRO A 85 -8.40 -19.02 -1.67
CA PRO A 85 -7.02 -19.49 -1.81
C PRO A 85 -5.99 -18.37 -2.07
N MET A 86 -6.28 -17.46 -2.99
CA MET A 86 -5.38 -16.33 -3.30
C MET A 86 -5.32 -15.30 -2.17
N LEU A 87 -6.40 -15.15 -1.40
CA LEU A 87 -6.41 -14.29 -0.21
C LEU A 87 -5.51 -14.87 0.88
N VAL A 88 -5.61 -16.18 1.17
CA VAL A 88 -4.73 -16.87 2.12
C VAL A 88 -3.28 -16.77 1.67
N LEU A 89 -3.02 -16.96 0.37
CA LEU A 89 -1.69 -16.80 -0.20
C LEU A 89 -1.16 -15.37 0.01
N THR A 90 -2.00 -14.35 -0.14
CA THR A 90 -1.60 -12.95 0.11
C THR A 90 -1.16 -12.75 1.56
N PHE A 91 -1.90 -13.30 2.53
CA PHE A 91 -1.50 -13.24 3.95
C PHE A 91 -0.21 -14.00 4.22
N LEU A 92 0.00 -15.15 3.57
CA LEU A 92 1.26 -15.89 3.65
C LEU A 92 2.43 -15.03 3.14
N MET A 93 2.28 -14.38 1.97
CA MET A 93 3.33 -13.50 1.42
C MET A 93 3.64 -12.34 2.36
N ILE A 94 2.61 -11.71 2.94
CA ILE A 94 2.76 -10.65 3.94
C ILE A 94 3.53 -11.15 5.17
N ALA A 95 3.21 -12.34 5.67
CA ALA A 95 3.90 -12.91 6.83
C ALA A 95 5.40 -13.15 6.55
N VAL A 96 5.72 -13.66 5.35
CA VAL A 96 7.11 -13.84 4.91
C VAL A 96 7.82 -12.48 4.79
N LEU A 97 7.16 -11.45 4.25
CA LEU A 97 7.74 -10.09 4.18
C LEU A 97 8.11 -9.54 5.55
N ILE A 98 7.20 -9.64 6.52
CA ILE A 98 7.44 -9.19 7.89
C ILE A 98 8.62 -9.97 8.50
N CYS A 99 8.69 -11.28 8.27
CA CYS A 99 9.81 -12.11 8.74
C CYS A 99 11.15 -11.64 8.15
N CYS A 100 11.20 -11.38 6.83
CA CYS A 100 12.38 -10.87 6.17
C CYS A 100 12.79 -9.49 6.71
N ASP A 101 11.84 -8.56 6.90
CA ASP A 101 12.12 -7.22 7.42
C ASP A 101 12.67 -7.27 8.86
N VAL A 102 12.08 -8.11 9.72
CA VAL A 102 12.56 -8.31 11.10
C VAL A 102 13.97 -8.90 11.10
N TYR A 103 14.21 -9.93 10.27
CA TYR A 103 15.54 -10.54 10.16
C TYR A 103 16.59 -9.53 9.68
N TYR A 104 16.28 -8.78 8.61
CA TYR A 104 17.18 -7.79 8.04
C TYR A 104 17.46 -6.65 9.02
N SER A 105 16.43 -6.10 9.68
CA SER A 105 16.58 -5.08 10.72
C SER A 105 17.43 -5.57 11.90
N GLY A 106 17.22 -6.83 12.34
CA GLY A 106 18.05 -7.46 13.37
C GLY A 106 19.53 -7.51 12.99
N ARG A 107 19.84 -7.82 11.73
CA ARG A 107 21.22 -7.81 11.23
C ARG A 107 21.85 -6.43 11.20
N ILE A 108 21.10 -5.40 10.79
CA ILE A 108 21.58 -4.02 10.87
C ILE A 108 21.89 -3.65 12.32
N ASN A 109 20.98 -3.92 13.25
CA ASN A 109 21.17 -3.59 14.66
C ASN A 109 22.43 -4.26 15.24
N ILE A 110 22.62 -5.56 14.97
CA ILE A 110 23.84 -6.28 15.40
C ILE A 110 25.11 -5.63 14.81
N ALA A 111 25.07 -5.18 13.57
CA ALA A 111 26.22 -4.53 12.92
C ALA A 111 26.51 -3.13 13.49
N LEU A 112 25.49 -2.41 13.94
CA LEU A 112 25.61 -1.09 14.57
C LEU A 112 26.10 -1.18 16.02
N THR A 113 25.78 -2.25 16.76
CA THR A 113 26.08 -2.39 18.19
C THR A 113 27.23 -3.37 18.49
N ARG A 114 27.97 -3.83 17.48
CA ARG A 114 29.08 -4.79 17.67
C ARG A 114 30.22 -4.15 18.47
N GLU A 115 30.72 -4.85 19.48
CA GLU A 115 31.75 -4.34 20.41
C GLU A 115 33.12 -4.12 19.74
N ASP A 116 33.52 -5.01 18.81
CA ASP A 116 34.86 -4.96 18.23
C ASP A 116 35.08 -3.84 17.20
N SER A 117 34.03 -3.43 16.48
CA SER A 117 34.07 -2.38 15.44
C SER A 117 32.65 -2.03 14.99
N PRO A 118 31.95 -1.13 15.70
CA PRO A 118 30.61 -0.72 15.30
C PRO A 118 30.67 0.09 14.00
N ILE A 119 29.77 -0.23 13.07
CA ILE A 119 29.62 0.58 11.86
C ILE A 119 28.95 1.89 12.27
N SER A 120 29.70 2.99 12.26
CA SER A 120 29.10 4.31 12.49
C SER A 120 28.19 4.68 11.32
N PRO A 121 26.88 4.93 11.51
CA PRO A 121 25.94 5.26 10.45
C PRO A 121 26.02 6.75 10.07
N THR A 122 27.24 7.30 9.97
CA THR A 122 27.51 8.72 9.69
C THR A 122 28.53 8.88 8.56
N GLY A 123 28.53 10.05 7.92
CA GLY A 123 29.43 10.36 6.81
C GLY A 123 29.30 9.38 5.65
N LYS A 124 30.36 8.63 5.36
CA LYS A 124 30.41 7.68 4.23
C LYS A 124 29.38 6.54 4.34
N ASN A 125 28.93 6.19 5.54
CA ASN A 125 28.03 5.06 5.80
C ASN A 125 26.58 5.49 6.07
N ILE A 126 26.19 6.72 5.71
CA ILE A 126 24.84 7.23 5.96
C ILE A 126 23.74 6.36 5.34
N PHE A 127 24.07 5.63 4.26
CA PHE A 127 23.18 4.68 3.61
C PHE A 127 22.68 3.58 4.56
N VAL A 128 23.44 3.23 5.62
CA VAL A 128 23.02 2.26 6.65
C VAL A 128 21.85 2.78 7.48
N ALA A 129 21.90 4.05 7.91
CA ALA A 129 20.76 4.68 8.61
C ALA A 129 19.53 4.77 7.70
N VAL A 130 19.75 5.13 6.43
CA VAL A 130 18.67 5.21 5.44
C VAL A 130 18.05 3.83 5.22
N ALA A 131 18.85 2.79 5.00
CA ALA A 131 18.36 1.42 4.83
C ALA A 131 17.58 0.93 6.06
N GLN A 132 18.05 1.22 7.27
CA GLN A 132 17.34 0.88 8.50
C GLN A 132 15.97 1.56 8.56
N ASN A 133 15.92 2.86 8.28
CA ASN A 133 14.66 3.60 8.24
C ASN A 133 13.73 3.06 7.14
N VAL A 134 14.28 2.73 5.97
CA VAL A 134 13.50 2.21 4.84
C VAL A 134 12.83 0.88 5.20
N VAL A 135 13.59 -0.06 5.77
CA VAL A 135 13.07 -1.36 6.22
C VAL A 135 12.04 -1.18 7.32
N HIS A 136 12.25 -0.24 8.24
CA HIS A 136 11.31 0.01 9.32
C HIS A 136 9.98 0.59 8.81
N VAL A 137 10.04 1.59 7.93
CA VAL A 137 8.85 2.18 7.29
C VAL A 137 8.15 1.15 6.40
N HIS A 138 8.89 0.35 5.64
CA HIS A 138 8.33 -0.74 4.84
C HIS A 138 7.54 -1.72 5.70
N MET A 139 8.12 -2.19 6.81
CA MET A 139 7.46 -3.10 7.75
C MET A 139 6.17 -2.49 8.32
N ILE A 140 6.19 -1.22 8.72
CA ILE A 140 4.99 -0.51 9.23
C ILE A 140 3.91 -0.45 8.15
N LEU A 141 4.25 -0.09 6.91
CA LEU A 141 3.29 -0.02 5.81
C LEU A 141 2.71 -1.39 5.46
N VAL A 142 3.53 -2.44 5.48
CA VAL A 142 3.07 -3.83 5.27
C VAL A 142 2.10 -4.26 6.38
N ILE A 143 2.40 -3.96 7.64
CA ILE A 143 1.51 -4.25 8.78
C ILE A 143 0.18 -3.47 8.65
N ILE A 144 0.24 -2.19 8.29
CA ILE A 144 -0.97 -1.39 8.04
C ILE A 144 -1.76 -1.97 6.87
N GLY A 145 -1.10 -2.38 5.79
CA GLY A 145 -1.73 -3.05 4.65
C GLY A 145 -2.42 -4.35 5.05
N ALA A 146 -1.77 -5.15 5.89
CA ALA A 146 -2.32 -6.39 6.44
C ALA A 146 -3.54 -6.12 7.32
N ALA A 147 -3.47 -5.13 8.21
CA ALA A 147 -4.58 -4.72 9.06
C ALA A 147 -5.76 -4.20 8.23
N LEU A 148 -5.51 -3.40 7.20
CA LEU A 148 -6.54 -2.94 6.25
C LEU A 148 -7.13 -4.10 5.46
N LEU A 149 -6.37 -5.13 5.12
CA LEU A 149 -6.92 -6.32 4.46
C LEU A 149 -7.77 -7.14 5.43
N ALA A 150 -7.32 -7.34 6.67
CA ALA A 150 -8.03 -8.09 7.70
C ALA A 150 -9.32 -7.38 8.17
N LEU A 151 -9.31 -6.05 8.23
CA LEU A 151 -10.45 -5.22 8.64
C LEU A 151 -11.44 -4.94 7.52
N LEU A 152 -11.19 -5.42 6.28
CA LEU A 152 -12.13 -5.29 5.16
C LEU A 152 -13.60 -5.56 5.51
N PRO A 153 -13.96 -6.68 6.18
CA PRO A 153 -15.36 -6.94 6.54
C PRO A 153 -15.94 -5.89 7.49
N VAL A 154 -15.10 -5.24 8.31
CA VAL A 154 -15.52 -4.27 9.33
C VAL A 154 -15.74 -2.88 8.74
N TYR A 155 -14.80 -2.36 7.95
CA TYR A 155 -14.93 -1.00 7.43
C TYR A 155 -15.70 -0.91 6.11
N THR A 156 -15.86 -2.00 5.36
CA THR A 156 -16.69 -2.01 4.14
C THR A 156 -18.11 -1.46 4.39
N PRO A 157 -18.87 -1.90 5.42
CA PRO A 157 -20.18 -1.32 5.70
C PRO A 157 -20.10 0.14 6.15
N ALA A 158 -19.07 0.53 6.90
CA ALA A 158 -18.88 1.92 7.34
C ALA A 158 -18.64 2.87 6.16
N ILE A 159 -17.74 2.52 5.22
CA ILE A 159 -17.46 3.32 4.02
C ILE A 159 -18.70 3.40 3.11
N ARG A 160 -19.51 2.34 3.04
CA ARG A 160 -20.74 2.34 2.26
C ARG A 160 -21.80 3.33 2.77
N ARG A 161 -21.78 3.66 4.08
CA ARG A 161 -22.70 4.63 4.70
C ARG A 161 -22.37 6.09 4.42
N ILE A 162 -21.18 6.41 3.89
CA ILE A 162 -20.81 7.79 3.56
C ILE A 162 -21.73 8.30 2.45
N ASN A 163 -22.46 9.40 2.72
CA ASN A 163 -23.31 10.05 1.72
C ASN A 163 -22.43 10.84 0.75
N THR A 164 -22.40 10.40 -0.51
CA THR A 164 -21.65 11.04 -1.60
C THR A 164 -22.56 11.66 -2.65
N ASN A 165 -23.87 11.74 -2.37
CA ASN A 165 -24.79 12.44 -3.25
C ASN A 165 -24.53 13.94 -3.16
N ILE A 166 -24.57 14.60 -4.32
CA ILE A 166 -24.73 16.04 -4.37
C ILE A 166 -26.21 16.31 -4.13
N GLU A 167 -26.54 17.12 -3.12
CA GLU A 167 -27.77 17.90 -3.22
C GLU A 167 -27.59 18.83 -4.42
N ILE A 168 -28.24 18.49 -5.52
CA ILE A 168 -28.30 19.36 -6.68
C ILE A 168 -29.20 20.52 -6.25
N ALA A 169 -28.61 21.56 -5.67
CA ALA A 169 -29.21 22.89 -5.60
C ALA A 169 -29.31 23.39 -7.05
N GLY A 170 -30.36 22.97 -7.75
CA GLY A 170 -30.54 23.24 -9.18
C GLY A 170 -31.53 22.32 -9.89
N ASN A 171 -32.55 21.78 -9.21
CA ASN A 171 -33.71 21.19 -9.89
C ASN A 171 -35.02 21.96 -9.59
N SER A 172 -34.90 23.21 -9.15
CA SER A 172 -36.01 24.16 -9.02
C SER A 172 -36.13 25.09 -10.22
N ASP A 173 -35.66 24.66 -11.40
CA ASP A 173 -35.82 25.45 -12.64
C ASP A 173 -35.83 24.58 -13.90
N MET A 174 -36.39 23.36 -13.84
CA MET A 174 -37.04 22.82 -15.04
C MET A 174 -38.38 23.54 -15.15
N GLY A 175 -38.33 24.78 -15.65
CA GLY A 175 -39.51 25.43 -16.19
C GLY A 175 -40.17 24.46 -17.15
N THR A 176 -41.40 24.08 -16.82
CA THR A 176 -42.33 23.37 -17.70
C THR A 176 -42.25 23.98 -19.10
N ILE A 177 -41.62 23.26 -20.03
CA ILE A 177 -41.74 23.58 -21.45
C ILE A 177 -43.17 23.19 -21.82
N ASP A 178 -44.02 24.20 -21.89
CA ASP A 178 -45.40 24.09 -22.37
C ASP A 178 -45.37 23.88 -23.89
N ILE A 179 -45.71 22.68 -24.34
CA ILE A 179 -45.88 22.33 -25.76
C ILE A 179 -47.39 22.33 -26.06
N SER A 180 -48.03 23.50 -25.93
CA SER A 180 -49.45 23.70 -26.28
C SER A 180 -49.62 24.67 -27.46
N GLY A 181 -48.69 24.67 -28.42
CA GLY A 181 -48.66 25.69 -29.47
C GLY A 181 -48.11 25.30 -30.84
N GLU A 182 -48.09 24.02 -31.23
CA GLU A 182 -47.80 23.67 -32.63
C GLU A 182 -48.87 22.74 -33.23
N ASP A 183 -49.43 23.26 -34.33
CA ASP A 183 -50.17 22.63 -35.43
C ASP A 183 -51.71 22.50 -35.32
N ALA A 184 -52.38 23.60 -35.68
CA ALA A 184 -53.64 23.63 -36.41
C ALA A 184 -53.38 24.12 -37.86
#